data_AF-A0A1Y3MYF8-F1
#
_entry.id   AF-A0A1Y3MYF8-F1
#
_cell.length_a   1.000
_cell.length_b   1.000
_cell.length_c   1.000
_cell.angle_alpha   90.00
_cell.angle_beta   90.00
_cell.angle_gamma   90.00
#
_symmetry.space_group_name_H-M   'P 1'
#
loop_
_entity.id
_entity.type
_entity.pdbx_description
1 polymer ?
#
loop_
_entity_poly.entity_id
_entity_poly.type
_entity_poly.pdbx_seq_one_letter_code
_entity_poly.pdbx_strand_id
1 'polypeptide(L)'
;EEFKKSDTYVIGNLYNDKAIFLKYWDINALPIYKKSILPGKNEGISASCVGGYNIALCKYSNKEKQDAALKVIEYITSKEVQKETVMNNIYLSGISSLYEDKDVCNKLDCELYKSIQLVNRPITKEDDYDDYSSNFKNKIYEYIFGNKTAKEALQNAVDITKIYTISLNSNESSLEEINNIINVLRKNTSEYQNFSTNTNNSNKNIENININDKRNSVESENNKMMDLHSNSNK
;
A
#
# COMPACT_ATOMS: atom_id res chain seq x y z
N GLU A 1 17.54 19.63 -2.94
CA GLU A 1 18.45 19.14 -1.90
C GLU A 1 17.75 18.71 -0.61
N GLU A 2 16.67 19.38 -0.18
CA GLU A 2 15.92 19.03 1.05
C GLU A 2 15.31 17.63 1.05
N PHE A 3 14.78 17.14 -0.08
CA PHE A 3 14.21 15.79 -0.18
C PHE A 3 15.20 14.64 0.11
N LYS A 4 16.51 14.92 0.19
CA LYS A 4 17.55 13.94 0.54
C LYS A 4 17.94 14.01 2.02
N LYS A 5 17.39 14.96 2.79
CA LYS A 5 17.74 15.16 4.19
C LYS A 5 17.03 14.14 5.07
N SER A 6 17.68 13.78 6.18
CA SER A 6 17.14 12.82 7.13
C SER A 6 16.01 13.41 7.98
N ASP A 7 15.30 12.53 8.68
CA ASP A 7 14.30 12.90 9.69
C ASP A 7 14.82 13.91 10.72
N THR A 8 16.09 13.80 11.13
CA THR A 8 16.71 14.75 12.06
C THR A 8 16.70 16.18 11.54
N TYR A 9 16.87 16.37 10.23
CA TYR A 9 16.81 17.69 9.61
C TYR A 9 15.37 18.24 9.63
N VAL A 10 14.37 17.41 9.32
CA VAL A 10 12.95 17.80 9.33
C VAL A 10 12.51 18.17 10.74
N ILE A 11 12.84 17.33 11.72
CA ILE A 11 12.59 17.59 13.16
C ILE A 11 13.32 18.86 13.60
N GLY A 12 14.58 19.04 13.20
CA GLY A 12 15.34 20.24 13.50
C GLY A 12 14.66 21.51 13.00
N ASN A 13 14.13 21.50 11.77
CA ASN A 13 13.38 22.64 11.24
C ASN A 13 12.06 22.88 11.98
N LEU A 14 11.36 21.80 12.34
CA LEU A 14 10.12 21.86 13.12
C LEU A 14 10.36 22.54 14.48
N TYR A 15 11.39 22.14 15.24
CA TYR A 15 11.61 22.68 16.59
C TYR A 15 12.39 24.00 16.64
N ASN A 16 12.92 24.48 15.52
CA ASN A 16 13.64 25.75 15.45
C ASN A 16 12.90 26.85 14.68
N ASP A 17 11.60 26.66 14.40
CA ASP A 17 10.78 27.63 13.65
C ASP A 17 11.38 28.00 12.29
N LYS A 18 11.87 26.98 11.56
CA LYS A 18 12.51 27.16 10.24
C LYS A 18 11.67 26.62 9.08
N ALA A 19 10.45 26.14 9.35
CA ALA A 19 9.58 25.59 8.33
C ALA A 19 8.27 26.39 8.27
N ILE A 20 7.81 26.72 7.06
CA ILE A 20 6.46 27.26 6.85
C ILE A 20 5.46 26.10 6.74
N PHE A 21 5.83 25.07 5.98
CA PHE A 21 5.08 23.82 5.85
C PHE A 21 6.02 22.64 6.02
N LEU A 22 5.56 21.60 6.70
CA LEU A 22 6.28 20.34 6.83
C LEU A 22 5.29 19.18 6.87
N LYS A 23 5.73 18.03 6.35
CA LYS A 23 5.02 16.76 6.47
C LYS A 23 5.86 15.86 7.35
N TYR A 24 5.30 15.43 8.48
CA TYR A 24 5.97 14.50 9.37
C TYR A 24 4.95 13.61 10.11
N TRP A 25 5.46 12.72 10.95
CA TRP A 25 4.64 11.93 11.86
C TRP A 25 3.84 12.83 12.81
N ASP A 26 2.72 12.31 13.29
CA ASP A 26 1.92 12.99 14.29
C ASP A 26 2.66 13.04 15.63
N ILE A 27 3.34 14.15 15.88
CA ILE A 27 4.13 14.40 17.09
C ILE A 27 3.69 15.71 17.74
N ASN A 28 4.03 15.87 19.02
CA ASN A 28 3.84 17.11 19.76
C ASN A 28 4.80 18.19 19.24
N ALA A 29 4.36 18.93 18.22
CA ALA A 29 5.07 20.06 17.65
C ALA A 29 5.01 21.31 18.56
N LEU A 30 5.84 22.31 18.24
CA LEU A 30 5.73 23.63 18.86
C LEU A 30 4.32 24.22 18.65
N PRO A 31 3.75 24.96 19.63
CA PRO A 31 2.39 25.53 19.53
C PRO A 31 2.18 26.50 18.36
N ILE A 32 3.25 26.97 17.74
CA ILE A 32 3.21 27.83 16.54
C ILE A 32 2.75 27.08 15.29
N TYR A 33 2.84 25.74 15.27
CA TYR A 33 2.39 24.93 14.15
C TYR A 33 0.96 24.44 14.37
N LYS A 34 0.17 24.54 13.31
CA LYS A 34 -1.16 23.94 13.23
C LYS A 34 -1.11 22.69 12.36
N LYS A 35 -1.72 21.60 12.83
CA LYS A 35 -1.91 20.38 12.03
C LYS A 35 -3.03 20.61 11.01
N SER A 36 -2.88 20.05 9.81
CA SER A 36 -3.90 20.06 8.77
C SER A 36 -3.94 18.71 8.05
N ILE A 37 -5.03 18.43 7.35
CA ILE A 37 -5.06 17.35 6.36
C ILE A 37 -4.02 17.61 5.26
N LEU A 38 -3.56 16.55 4.61
CA LEU A 38 -2.63 16.67 3.49
C LEU A 38 -3.33 17.30 2.29
N PRO A 39 -2.74 18.30 1.62
CA PRO A 39 -3.36 18.86 0.42
C PRO A 39 -3.32 17.83 -0.71
N GLY A 40 -4.43 17.68 -1.43
CA GLY A 40 -4.48 16.96 -2.69
C GLY A 40 -4.41 17.90 -3.89
N LYS A 41 -4.34 17.32 -5.09
CA LYS A 41 -4.32 18.07 -6.35
C LYS A 41 -5.64 18.82 -6.61
N ASN A 42 -6.76 18.18 -6.25
CA ASN A 42 -8.10 18.73 -6.45
C ASN A 42 -8.62 19.29 -5.13
N GLU A 43 -9.36 20.38 -5.19
CA GLU A 43 -10.01 20.97 -4.02
C GLU A 43 -10.91 19.95 -3.31
N GLY A 44 -10.87 19.93 -1.97
CA GLY A 44 -11.62 18.99 -1.14
C GLY A 44 -11.09 17.55 -1.15
N ILE A 45 -10.10 17.22 -1.97
CA ILE A 45 -9.49 15.88 -2.02
C ILE A 45 -8.20 15.87 -1.21
N SER A 46 -8.09 14.86 -0.33
CA SER A 46 -6.89 14.57 0.47
C SER A 46 -6.63 13.06 0.44
N ALA A 47 -5.44 12.64 0.85
CA ALA A 47 -5.17 11.24 1.07
C ALA A 47 -4.11 11.07 2.14
N SER A 48 -4.36 10.16 3.09
CA SER A 48 -3.35 9.63 4.01
C SER A 48 -3.37 8.11 3.97
N CYS A 49 -2.20 7.49 3.85
CA CYS A 49 -2.11 6.03 3.85
C CYS A 49 -2.40 5.49 5.26
N VAL A 50 -3.34 4.57 5.38
CA VAL A 50 -3.57 3.83 6.62
C VAL A 50 -2.30 3.05 6.97
N GLY A 51 -1.91 3.14 8.23
CA GLY A 51 -0.84 2.36 8.82
C GLY A 51 -1.17 2.07 10.27
N GLY A 52 -0.15 1.71 11.04
CA GLY A 52 -0.28 1.45 12.47
C GLY A 52 0.26 0.08 12.85
N TYR A 53 -0.04 -0.30 14.08
CA TYR A 53 0.39 -1.56 14.66
C TYR A 53 -0.69 -2.61 14.49
N ASN A 54 -0.32 -3.78 13.99
CA ASN A 54 -1.19 -4.94 13.92
C ASN A 54 -0.72 -5.96 14.95
N ILE A 55 -1.68 -6.68 15.53
CA ILE A 55 -1.42 -7.76 16.49
C ILE A 55 -2.10 -9.00 15.94
N ALA A 56 -1.36 -10.10 15.89
CA ALA A 56 -1.84 -11.36 15.31
C ALA A 56 -1.51 -12.53 16.24
N LEU A 57 -2.33 -13.57 16.15
CA LEU A 57 -2.15 -14.80 16.89
C LEU A 57 -1.23 -15.76 16.13
N CYS A 58 -0.24 -16.32 16.80
CA CYS A 58 0.65 -17.32 16.20
C CYS A 58 -0.09 -18.66 15.99
N LYS A 59 -0.30 -19.03 14.72
CA LYS A 59 -0.95 -20.29 14.32
C LYS A 59 -0.24 -21.54 14.85
N TYR A 60 1.06 -21.47 15.09
CA TYR A 60 1.88 -22.61 15.53
C TYR A 60 1.92 -22.79 17.06
N SER A 61 1.28 -21.91 17.84
CA SER A 61 1.17 -22.06 19.29
C SER A 61 0.16 -23.14 19.67
N ASN A 62 0.34 -23.78 20.82
CA ASN A 62 -0.67 -24.72 21.34
C ASN A 62 -1.96 -23.98 21.73
N LYS A 63 -3.06 -24.73 21.86
CA LYS A 63 -4.40 -24.17 22.11
C LYS A 63 -4.47 -23.32 23.39
N GLU A 64 -3.84 -23.78 24.47
CA GLU A 64 -3.80 -23.05 25.74
C GLU A 64 -3.15 -21.67 25.59
N LYS A 65 -1.99 -21.59 24.93
CA LYS A 65 -1.32 -20.31 24.64
C LYS A 65 -2.14 -19.43 23.70
N GLN A 66 -2.83 -20.04 22.74
CA GLN A 66 -3.70 -19.32 21.83
C GLN A 66 -4.88 -18.68 22.56
N ASP A 67 -5.53 -19.42 23.47
CA ASP A 67 -6.66 -18.93 24.25
C ASP A 67 -6.23 -17.84 25.24
N ALA A 68 -5.05 -17.97 25.86
CA ALA A 68 -4.49 -16.94 26.71
C ALA A 68 -4.13 -15.67 25.92
N ALA A 69 -3.50 -15.81 24.75
CA ALA A 69 -3.15 -14.69 23.89
C ALA A 69 -4.40 -13.98 23.34
N LEU A 70 -5.45 -14.72 22.99
CA LEU A 70 -6.72 -14.14 22.54
C LEU A 70 -7.31 -13.20 23.59
N LYS A 71 -7.36 -13.62 24.86
CA LYS A 71 -7.84 -12.76 25.97
C LYS A 71 -7.02 -11.46 26.10
N VAL A 72 -5.70 -11.54 25.91
CA VAL A 72 -4.84 -10.35 25.92
C VAL A 72 -5.14 -9.45 24.73
N ILE A 73 -5.31 -10.01 23.53
CA ILE A 73 -5.65 -9.25 22.32
C ILE A 73 -7.00 -8.56 22.48
N GLU A 74 -8.02 -9.26 23.00
CA GLU A 74 -9.34 -8.69 23.28
C GLU A 74 -9.25 -7.52 24.27
N TYR A 75 -8.46 -7.66 25.33
CA TYR A 75 -8.26 -6.59 26.31
C TYR A 75 -7.58 -5.36 25.69
N ILE A 76 -6.42 -5.52 25.04
CA ILE A 76 -5.65 -4.39 24.51
C ILE A 76 -6.33 -3.69 23.31
N THR A 77 -7.20 -4.41 22.60
CA THR A 77 -8.01 -3.85 21.50
C THR A 77 -9.39 -3.38 21.94
N SER A 78 -9.74 -3.53 23.23
CA SER A 78 -10.99 -3.02 23.76
C SER A 78 -11.09 -1.50 23.64
N LYS A 79 -12.32 -0.99 23.49
CA LYS A 79 -12.58 0.44 23.37
C LYS A 79 -12.08 1.24 24.58
N GLU A 80 -12.15 0.66 25.78
CA GLU A 80 -11.69 1.29 27.02
C GLU A 80 -10.17 1.48 27.02
N VAL A 81 -9.41 0.41 26.76
CA VAL A 81 -7.95 0.48 26.68
C VAL A 81 -7.49 1.37 25.53
N GLN A 82 -8.16 1.30 24.39
CA GLN A 82 -7.88 2.19 23.25
C GLN A 82 -8.23 3.66 23.54
N LYS A 83 -9.24 3.95 24.38
CA LYS A 83 -9.49 5.31 24.86
C LYS A 83 -8.35 5.77 25.75
N GLU A 84 -7.89 4.93 26.68
CA GLU A 84 -6.78 5.24 27.58
C GLU A 84 -5.48 5.54 26.82
N THR A 85 -5.12 4.72 25.82
CA THR A 85 -3.91 4.93 25.01
C THR A 85 -3.94 6.27 24.26
N VAL A 86 -5.10 6.62 23.70
CA VAL A 86 -5.34 7.92 23.04
C VAL A 86 -5.21 9.06 24.06
N MET A 87 -5.87 8.94 25.21
CA MET A 87 -5.88 9.97 26.26
C MET A 87 -4.51 10.21 26.90
N ASN A 88 -3.62 9.22 26.85
CA ASN A 88 -2.24 9.28 27.34
C ASN A 88 -1.22 9.64 26.24
N ASN A 89 -1.67 10.04 25.05
CA ASN A 89 -0.82 10.38 23.90
C ASN A 89 0.15 9.26 23.50
N ILE A 90 -0.22 7.99 23.69
CA ILE A 90 0.62 6.85 23.33
C ILE A 90 0.48 6.59 21.82
N TYR A 91 -0.75 6.39 21.34
CA TYR A 91 -1.09 6.18 19.93
C TYR A 91 -2.51 6.68 19.64
N LEU A 92 -2.77 7.01 18.37
CA LEU A 92 -4.14 7.17 17.86
C LEU A 92 -4.81 5.80 17.73
N SER A 93 -6.13 5.76 17.93
CA SER A 93 -6.89 4.51 17.81
C SER A 93 -7.50 4.34 16.42
N GLY A 94 -7.57 3.08 15.96
CA GLY A 94 -8.36 2.70 14.78
C GLY A 94 -9.88 2.65 15.05
N ILE A 95 -10.33 2.78 16.30
CA ILE A 95 -11.75 2.75 16.66
C ILE A 95 -12.38 4.12 16.38
N SER A 96 -13.09 4.23 15.27
CA SER A 96 -13.73 5.48 14.81
C SER A 96 -14.66 6.11 15.86
N SER A 97 -15.40 5.30 16.61
CA SER A 97 -16.33 5.78 17.64
C SER A 97 -15.67 6.46 18.86
N LEU A 98 -14.33 6.44 18.98
CA LEU A 98 -13.61 7.23 19.98
C LEU A 98 -13.51 8.71 19.59
N TYR A 99 -13.59 9.05 18.30
CA TYR A 99 -13.55 10.44 17.84
C TYR A 99 -14.90 11.16 17.93
N GLU A 100 -15.90 10.52 18.56
CA GLU A 100 -17.16 11.13 18.99
C GLU A 100 -17.24 11.24 20.53
N ASP A 101 -16.22 10.76 21.24
CA ASP A 101 -16.15 10.82 22.69
C ASP A 101 -15.68 12.21 23.15
N LYS A 102 -16.46 12.85 24.01
CA LYS A 102 -16.19 14.22 24.48
C LYS A 102 -14.84 14.35 25.17
N ASP A 103 -14.42 13.37 25.96
CA ASP A 103 -13.15 13.44 26.68
C ASP A 103 -11.97 13.35 25.72
N VAL A 104 -12.09 12.48 24.71
CA VAL A 104 -11.10 12.34 23.64
C VAL A 104 -10.99 13.64 22.86
N CYS A 105 -12.12 14.21 22.45
CA CYS A 105 -12.14 15.44 21.64
C CYS A 105 -11.78 16.72 22.43
N ASN A 106 -11.78 16.66 23.75
CA ASN A 106 -11.20 17.73 24.59
C ASN A 106 -9.66 17.74 24.55
N LYS A 107 -9.02 16.61 24.20
CA LYS A 107 -7.55 16.50 24.08
C LYS A 107 -7.05 16.49 22.64
N LEU A 108 -7.85 15.96 21.72
CA LEU A 108 -7.50 15.81 20.31
C LEU A 108 -8.43 16.62 19.41
N ASP A 109 -7.89 17.08 18.29
CA ASP A 109 -8.69 17.65 17.22
C ASP A 109 -9.45 16.54 16.48
N CYS A 110 -10.55 16.07 17.07
CA CYS A 110 -11.37 15.02 16.48
C CYS A 110 -11.91 15.39 15.10
N GLU A 111 -12.22 16.66 14.85
CA GLU A 111 -12.69 17.11 13.53
C GLU A 111 -11.60 16.93 12.47
N LEU A 112 -10.36 17.28 12.79
CA LEU A 112 -9.22 16.97 11.94
C LEU A 112 -9.13 15.47 11.65
N TYR A 113 -9.11 14.60 12.67
CA TYR A 113 -8.94 13.15 12.44
C TYR A 113 -10.11 12.51 11.69
N LYS A 114 -11.36 12.95 11.95
CA LYS A 114 -12.55 12.50 11.20
C LYS A 114 -12.54 12.94 9.74
N SER A 115 -11.90 14.07 9.43
CA SER A 115 -11.80 14.58 8.06
C SER A 115 -10.75 13.87 7.19
N ILE A 116 -9.90 13.02 7.78
CA ILE A 116 -8.82 12.34 7.04
C ILE A 116 -9.41 11.32 6.06
N GLN A 117 -9.14 11.53 4.78
CA GLN A 117 -9.46 10.57 3.72
C GLN A 117 -8.39 9.48 3.67
N LEU A 118 -8.70 8.34 4.29
CA LEU A 118 -7.78 7.22 4.43
C LEU A 118 -7.73 6.35 3.17
N VAL A 119 -6.53 5.96 2.75
CA VAL A 119 -6.31 5.02 1.64
C VAL A 119 -5.49 3.82 2.10
N ASN A 120 -5.86 2.63 1.62
CA ASN A 120 -5.14 1.40 1.96
C ASN A 120 -3.79 1.33 1.25
N ARG A 121 -2.80 0.74 1.91
CA ARG A 121 -1.54 0.36 1.26
C ARG A 121 -1.81 -0.79 0.27
N PRO A 122 -1.16 -0.79 -0.89
CA PRO A 122 -1.36 -1.83 -1.90
C PRO A 122 -0.62 -3.14 -1.54
N ILE A 123 -0.91 -3.72 -0.38
CA ILE A 123 -0.24 -4.91 0.17
C ILE A 123 -0.58 -6.20 -0.59
N THR A 124 -1.56 -6.18 -1.48
CA THR A 124 -1.99 -7.32 -2.29
C THR A 124 -1.54 -7.22 -3.75
N LYS A 125 -0.82 -6.15 -4.12
CA LYS A 125 -0.36 -5.99 -5.51
C LYS A 125 0.71 -7.01 -5.86
N GLU A 126 1.63 -7.24 -4.93
CA GLU A 126 2.74 -8.18 -5.03
C GLU A 126 2.80 -9.04 -3.77
N ASP A 127 3.38 -10.24 -3.91
CA ASP A 127 3.55 -11.17 -2.78
C ASP A 127 4.49 -10.59 -1.71
N ASP A 128 5.52 -9.85 -2.15
CA ASP A 128 6.44 -9.11 -1.30
C ASP A 128 6.18 -7.60 -1.42
N TYR A 129 5.40 -7.07 -0.47
CA TYR A 129 5.11 -5.65 -0.42
C TYR A 129 6.36 -4.79 -0.18
N ASP A 130 7.36 -5.27 0.55
CA ASP A 130 8.55 -4.49 0.88
C ASP A 130 9.46 -4.35 -0.34
N ASP A 131 9.60 -5.41 -1.13
CA ASP A 131 10.27 -5.35 -2.43
C ASP A 131 9.51 -4.43 -3.40
N TYR A 132 8.19 -4.62 -3.55
CA TYR A 132 7.34 -3.74 -4.36
C TYR A 132 7.50 -2.27 -3.96
N SER A 133 7.40 -1.97 -2.67
CA SER A 133 7.50 -0.60 -2.14
C SER A 133 8.86 0.01 -2.44
N SER A 134 9.93 -0.78 -2.29
CA SER A 134 11.31 -0.36 -2.57
C SER A 134 11.50 -0.07 -4.06
N ASN A 135 11.07 -0.97 -4.93
CA ASN A 135 11.13 -0.81 -6.38
C ASN A 135 10.31 0.39 -6.85
N PHE A 136 9.07 0.53 -6.36
CA PHE A 136 8.21 1.67 -6.67
C PHE A 136 8.89 2.99 -6.31
N LYS A 137 9.42 3.13 -5.08
CA LYS A 137 10.13 4.34 -4.64
C LYS A 137 11.35 4.63 -5.52
N ASN A 138 12.13 3.61 -5.87
CA ASN A 138 13.30 3.76 -6.72
C ASN A 138 12.92 4.31 -8.10
N LYS A 139 11.84 3.83 -8.72
CA LYS A 139 11.35 4.37 -10.01
C LYS A 139 10.92 5.83 -9.88
N ILE A 140 10.30 6.23 -8.78
CA ILE A 140 9.97 7.65 -8.51
C ILE A 140 11.24 8.50 -8.31
N TYR A 141 12.25 7.96 -7.64
CA TYR A 141 13.53 8.66 -7.42
C TYR A 141 14.33 8.92 -8.71
N GLU A 142 14.12 8.12 -9.76
CA GLU A 142 14.69 8.40 -11.09
C GLU A 142 14.25 9.76 -11.65
N TYR A 143 13.07 10.27 -11.26
CA TYR A 143 12.60 11.62 -11.59
C TYR A 143 13.05 12.66 -10.55
N ILE A 144 12.89 12.37 -9.25
CA ILE A 144 13.17 13.37 -8.19
C ILE A 144 14.67 13.68 -8.10
N PHE A 145 15.52 12.67 -8.30
CA PHE A 145 16.98 12.78 -8.10
C PHE A 145 17.81 12.43 -9.34
N GLY A 146 17.19 11.83 -10.33
CA GLY A 146 17.83 11.47 -11.60
C GLY A 146 17.48 12.46 -12.72
N ASN A 147 17.53 11.96 -13.94
CA ASN A 147 17.33 12.72 -15.17
C ASN A 147 16.12 12.24 -15.99
N LYS A 148 15.34 11.27 -15.50
CA LYS A 148 14.12 10.82 -16.21
C LYS A 148 13.03 11.87 -16.11
N THR A 149 12.18 11.95 -17.12
CA THR A 149 10.98 12.78 -17.06
C THR A 149 9.95 12.18 -16.10
N ALA A 150 9.02 13.02 -15.60
CA ALA A 150 7.93 12.56 -14.75
C ALA A 150 7.10 11.46 -15.42
N LYS A 151 6.89 11.55 -16.74
CA LYS A 151 6.14 10.57 -17.53
C LYS A 151 6.87 9.22 -17.57
N GLU A 152 8.18 9.21 -17.80
CA GLU A 152 8.98 7.98 -17.86
C GLU A 152 9.07 7.31 -16.49
N ALA A 153 9.35 8.08 -15.43
CA ALA A 153 9.42 7.54 -14.07
C ALA A 153 8.07 6.94 -13.62
N LEU A 154 6.96 7.64 -13.93
CA LEU A 154 5.61 7.14 -13.65
C LEU A 154 5.32 5.87 -14.44
N GLN A 155 5.68 5.83 -15.72
CA GLN A 155 5.49 4.65 -16.56
C GLN A 155 6.26 3.45 -15.98
N ASN A 156 7.54 3.62 -15.63
CA ASN A 156 8.34 2.55 -15.02
C ASN A 156 7.74 2.06 -13.68
N ALA A 157 7.16 2.96 -12.89
CA ALA A 157 6.51 2.59 -11.63
C ALA A 157 5.20 1.81 -11.85
N VAL A 158 4.45 2.12 -12.91
CA VAL A 158 3.27 1.37 -13.33
C VAL A 158 3.65 0.00 -13.87
N ASP A 159 4.74 -0.09 -14.60
CA ASP A 159 5.21 -1.32 -15.25
C ASP A 159 5.64 -2.41 -14.25
N ILE A 160 5.90 -2.05 -12.99
CA ILE A 160 6.19 -3.02 -11.91
C ILE A 160 5.06 -4.04 -11.79
N THR A 161 3.79 -3.62 -11.90
CA THR A 161 2.63 -4.49 -11.65
C THR A 161 1.73 -4.66 -12.87
N LYS A 162 2.03 -3.97 -13.98
CA LYS A 162 1.13 -3.92 -15.13
C LYS A 162 1.40 -5.08 -16.08
N ILE A 163 0.37 -5.90 -16.27
CA ILE A 163 0.36 -6.93 -17.29
C ILE A 163 -0.01 -6.28 -18.63
N TYR A 164 0.84 -6.47 -19.63
CA TYR A 164 0.61 -6.03 -21.00
C TYR A 164 0.08 -7.20 -21.83
N THR A 165 -1.14 -7.05 -22.35
CA THR A 165 -1.73 -8.01 -23.29
C THR A 165 -1.50 -7.54 -24.71
N ILE A 166 -1.01 -8.44 -25.55
CA ILE A 166 -0.90 -8.23 -27.00
C ILE A 166 -1.84 -9.22 -27.67
N SER A 167 -2.77 -8.70 -28.46
CA SER A 167 -3.64 -9.51 -29.32
C SER A 167 -3.01 -9.59 -30.70
N LEU A 168 -2.71 -10.81 -31.15
CA LEU A 168 -2.16 -11.06 -32.47
C LEU A 168 -3.26 -11.65 -33.36
N ASN A 169 -3.49 -11.02 -34.52
CA ASN A 169 -4.39 -11.53 -35.55
C ASN A 169 -3.56 -12.27 -36.59
N SER A 170 -3.57 -13.60 -36.57
CA SER A 170 -2.75 -14.42 -37.48
C SER A 170 -3.15 -14.29 -38.96
N ASN A 171 -4.25 -13.60 -39.26
CA ASN A 171 -4.70 -13.36 -40.62
C ASN A 171 -4.16 -12.03 -41.20
N GLU A 172 -3.61 -11.15 -40.34
CA GLU A 172 -3.10 -9.82 -40.73
C GLU A 172 -1.63 -9.61 -40.34
N SER A 173 -1.11 -10.36 -39.37
CA SER A 173 0.29 -10.29 -38.94
C SER A 173 1.08 -11.49 -39.46
N SER A 174 2.21 -11.21 -40.10
CA SER A 174 3.14 -12.26 -40.53
C SER A 174 3.78 -12.96 -39.33
N LEU A 175 4.13 -14.24 -39.49
CA LEU A 175 4.86 -15.00 -38.45
C LEU A 175 6.20 -14.33 -38.08
N GLU A 176 6.80 -13.58 -39.00
CA GLU A 176 8.03 -12.83 -38.76
C GLU A 176 7.80 -11.62 -37.84
N GLU A 177 6.70 -10.88 -38.03
CA GLU A 177 6.31 -9.79 -37.13
C GLU A 177 6.00 -10.29 -35.72
N ILE A 178 5.28 -11.42 -35.62
CA ILE A 178 4.98 -12.06 -34.33
C ILE A 178 6.28 -12.45 -33.61
N ASN A 179 7.20 -13.11 -34.31
CA ASN A 179 8.49 -13.52 -33.73
C ASN A 179 9.36 -12.32 -33.32
N ASN A 180 9.32 -11.23 -34.09
CA ASN A 180 10.04 -10.00 -33.75
C ASN A 180 9.47 -9.35 -32.48
N ILE A 181 8.14 -9.25 -32.36
CA ILE A 181 7.48 -8.72 -31.15
C ILE A 181 7.87 -9.57 -29.94
N ILE A 182 7.77 -10.89 -30.04
CA ILE A 182 8.16 -11.80 -28.94
C ILE A 182 9.64 -11.61 -28.56
N ASN A 183 10.54 -11.47 -29.53
CA ASN A 183 11.97 -11.28 -29.27
C ASN A 183 12.29 -9.94 -28.62
N VAL A 184 11.59 -8.86 -29.00
CA VAL A 184 11.70 -7.54 -28.35
C VAL A 184 11.22 -7.62 -26.91
N LEU A 185 10.09 -8.29 -26.66
CA LEU A 185 9.59 -8.51 -25.31
C LEU A 185 10.63 -9.27 -24.48
N ARG A 186 11.10 -10.44 -24.94
CA ARG A 186 12.12 -11.25 -24.24
C ARG A 186 13.39 -10.47 -23.87
N LYS A 187 13.86 -9.57 -24.74
CA LYS A 187 15.05 -8.74 -24.45
C LYS A 187 14.79 -7.72 -23.33
N ASN A 188 13.60 -7.14 -23.32
CA ASN A 188 13.19 -6.14 -22.32
C ASN A 188 12.72 -6.77 -21.01
N THR A 189 12.36 -8.06 -21.00
CA THR A 189 11.95 -8.82 -19.80
C THR A 189 13.12 -9.54 -19.13
N SER A 190 14.38 -9.24 -19.47
CA SER A 190 15.55 -9.85 -18.79
C SER A 190 15.64 -9.53 -17.28
N GLU A 191 14.75 -8.69 -16.75
CA GLU A 191 14.53 -8.45 -15.31
C GLU A 191 13.31 -9.19 -14.68
N TYR A 192 12.39 -9.80 -15.45
CA TYR A 192 11.22 -10.51 -14.90
C TYR A 192 11.08 -11.94 -15.49
N GLN A 193 11.22 -12.95 -14.63
CA GLN A 193 11.16 -14.35 -15.04
C GLN A 193 9.72 -14.84 -15.25
N ASN A 194 9.51 -15.49 -16.42
CA ASN A 194 8.52 -16.52 -16.78
C ASN A 194 7.46 -16.10 -17.83
N PHE A 195 7.39 -16.90 -18.91
CA PHE A 195 6.39 -16.82 -19.99
C PHE A 195 5.54 -18.10 -19.96
N SER A 196 4.22 -17.98 -20.16
CA SER A 196 3.35 -19.12 -20.46
C SER A 196 2.46 -18.78 -21.66
N THR A 197 2.57 -19.55 -22.73
CA THR A 197 1.70 -19.47 -23.92
C THR A 197 0.64 -20.55 -23.81
N ASN A 198 -0.64 -20.19 -23.70
CA ASN A 198 -1.75 -21.13 -23.79
C ASN A 198 -2.40 -21.04 -25.18
N THR A 199 -2.21 -22.09 -25.98
CA THR A 199 -2.89 -22.28 -27.26
C THR A 199 -4.16 -23.11 -27.03
N ASN A 200 -5.31 -22.46 -26.86
CA ASN A 200 -6.59 -23.15 -26.89
C ASN A 200 -7.11 -23.22 -28.33
N ASN A 201 -6.93 -24.39 -28.94
CA ASN A 201 -7.54 -24.73 -30.22
C ASN A 201 -9.05 -24.95 -30.05
N SER A 202 -9.84 -23.90 -30.24
CA SER A 202 -11.16 -24.03 -30.88
C SER A 202 -11.70 -22.68 -31.34
N ASN A 203 -11.62 -22.49 -32.66
CA ASN A 203 -12.33 -21.52 -33.50
C ASN A 203 -11.99 -20.01 -33.35
N LYS A 204 -11.29 -19.49 -34.38
CA LYS A 204 -10.79 -18.12 -34.63
C LYS A 204 -9.52 -17.70 -33.84
N ASN A 205 -8.37 -18.12 -34.37
CA ASN A 205 -7.08 -17.42 -34.53
C ASN A 205 -6.85 -16.10 -33.76
N ILE A 206 -6.90 -16.13 -32.44
CA ILE A 206 -6.31 -15.09 -31.60
C ILE A 206 -5.34 -15.79 -30.67
N GLU A 207 -4.04 -15.65 -30.93
CA GLU A 207 -3.02 -16.00 -29.93
C GLU A 207 -2.95 -14.85 -28.94
N ASN A 208 -3.39 -15.12 -27.70
CA ASN A 208 -3.21 -14.19 -26.59
C ASN A 208 -1.89 -14.54 -25.90
N ILE A 209 -0.94 -13.61 -25.95
CA ILE A 209 0.30 -13.72 -25.19
C ILE A 209 0.06 -13.05 -23.83
N ASN A 210 -0.03 -13.86 -22.78
CA ASN A 210 0.01 -13.39 -21.39
C ASN A 210 1.43 -13.56 -20.85
N ILE A 211 2.02 -12.45 -20.39
CA ILE A 211 3.27 -12.49 -19.62
C ILE A 211 2.86 -12.76 -18.17
N ASN A 212 2.86 -14.03 -17.77
CA ASN A 212 2.43 -14.47 -16.45
C ASN A 212 3.57 -14.45 -15.44
N ASP A 213 3.34 -13.72 -14.36
CA ASP A 213 4.05 -13.86 -13.09
C ASP A 213 3.64 -15.17 -12.37
N LYS A 214 4.44 -15.66 -11.42
CA LYS A 214 4.23 -16.87 -10.61
C LYS A 214 2.95 -16.79 -9.76
N ARG A 215 1.76 -16.91 -10.36
CA ARG A 215 0.50 -17.10 -9.63
C ARG A 215 -0.18 -18.39 -10.10
N ASN A 216 0.14 -19.48 -9.41
CA ASN A 216 -0.66 -20.69 -9.37
C ASN A 216 -0.31 -21.49 -8.10
N SER A 217 -0.63 -20.94 -6.93
CA SER A 217 -0.72 -21.73 -5.68
C SER A 217 -1.43 -21.03 -4.51
N VAL A 218 -1.56 -19.69 -4.47
CA VAL A 218 -2.05 -18.97 -3.27
C VAL A 218 -3.55 -18.60 -3.32
N GLU A 219 -4.14 -18.48 -4.52
CA GLU A 219 -5.52 -18.01 -4.69
C GLU A 219 -6.59 -19.00 -4.20
N SER A 220 -6.26 -20.30 -4.08
CA SER A 220 -7.18 -21.32 -3.56
C SER A 220 -7.24 -21.37 -2.02
N GLU A 221 -6.25 -20.82 -1.32
CA GLU A 221 -6.23 -20.79 0.15
C GLU A 221 -6.90 -19.54 0.72
N ASN A 222 -6.78 -18.38 0.05
CA ASN A 222 -7.38 -17.12 0.51
C ASN A 222 -8.92 -17.11 0.40
N ASN A 223 -9.49 -17.72 -0.64
CA ASN A 223 -10.94 -17.87 -0.76
C ASN A 223 -11.52 -18.77 0.34
N LYS A 224 -10.76 -19.77 0.79
CA LYS A 224 -11.13 -20.63 1.93
C LYS A 224 -11.14 -19.90 3.27
N MET A 225 -10.35 -18.82 3.40
CA MET A 225 -10.23 -18.06 4.64
C MET A 225 -11.28 -16.95 4.78
N MET A 226 -11.73 -16.35 3.66
CA MET A 226 -12.86 -15.40 3.66
C MET A 226 -14.21 -16.09 3.91
N ASP A 227 -14.40 -17.33 3.44
CA ASP A 227 -15.62 -18.11 3.67
C ASP A 227 -15.81 -18.58 5.12
N LEU A 228 -14.72 -18.59 5.92
CA LEU A 228 -14.80 -18.90 7.36
C LEU A 228 -15.25 -17.70 8.20
N HIS A 229 -15.06 -16.46 7.72
CA HIS A 229 -15.51 -15.25 8.42
C HIS A 229 -16.97 -14.88 8.15
N SER A 230 -17.56 -15.34 7.05
CA SER A 230 -18.97 -15.13 6.72
C SER A 230 -19.92 -16.12 7.42
N ASN A 231 -19.41 -17.23 7.97
CA ASN A 231 -20.21 -18.26 8.66
C ASN A 231 -20.17 -18.18 10.20
N SER A 232 -19.44 -17.24 10.80
CA SER A 232 -19.42 -17.05 12.27
C SER A 232 -20.37 -15.94 12.78
N ASN A 233 -21.18 -15.35 11.90
CA ASN A 233 -22.21 -14.35 12.24
C ASN A 233 -23.62 -14.86 11.88
N LYS A 234 -23.95 -16.05 12.38
CA LYS A 234 -25.33 -16.55 12.54
C LYS A 234 -25.46 -17.27 13.87
#